data_AF-A0A7X4DN85-F1
#
_entry.id   AF-A0A7X4DN85-F1
#
_cell.length_a   1.000
_cell.length_b   1.000
_cell.length_c   1.000
_cell.angle_alpha   90.00
_cell.angle_beta   90.00
_cell.angle_gamma   90.00
#
_symmetry.space_group_name_H-M   'P 1'
#
loop_
_entity.id
_entity.type
_entity.pdbx_description
1 polymer ?
#
loop_
_entity_poly.entity_id
_entity_poly.type
_entity_poly.pdbx_seq_one_letter_code
_entity_poly.pdbx_strand_id
1 'polypeptide(L)' 'MSRKTEAFARVRIDALLVDAGWDLADESSVLFEHTLPDGTQADYVLCDRQGRPMAALEAKRAS' A
#
# COMPACT_ATOMS: atom_id res chain seq x y z
N MET A 1 -8.79 -19.67 -16.12
CA MET A 1 -7.76 -19.42 -15.08
C MET A 1 -7.77 -17.93 -14.76
N SER A 2 -8.02 -17.53 -13.51
CA SER A 2 -8.01 -16.11 -13.13
C SER A 2 -6.56 -15.60 -13.15
N ARG A 3 -6.24 -14.65 -14.03
CA ARG A 3 -4.92 -14.01 -14.07
C ARG A 3 -4.84 -13.05 -12.89
N LYS A 4 -4.37 -13.51 -11.74
CA LYS A 4 -4.10 -12.67 -10.57
C LYS A 4 -2.94 -11.72 -10.92
N THR A 5 -3.27 -10.54 -11.41
CA THR A 5 -2.30 -9.48 -11.73
C THR A 5 -1.88 -8.74 -10.48
N GLU A 6 -0.76 -8.04 -10.53
CA GLU A 6 -0.34 -7.16 -9.44
C GLU A 6 -1.32 -5.98 -9.27
N ALA A 7 -1.96 -5.54 -10.36
CA ALA A 7 -3.06 -4.59 -10.28
C ALA A 7 -4.24 -5.13 -9.45
N PHE A 8 -4.60 -6.41 -9.63
CA PHE A 8 -5.63 -7.03 -8.78
C PHE A 8 -5.16 -7.22 -7.34
N ALA A 9 -3.86 -7.44 -7.11
CA ALA A 9 -3.29 -7.51 -5.77
C ALA A 9 -3.37 -6.15 -5.05
N ARG A 10 -3.16 -5.02 -5.75
CA ARG A 10 -3.38 -3.67 -5.20
C ARG A 10 -4.81 -3.46 -4.75
N VAL A 11 -5.80 -3.81 -5.59
CA VAL A 11 -7.23 -3.76 -5.23
C VAL A 11 -7.53 -4.55 -3.95
N ARG A 12 -6.87 -5.70 -3.75
CA ARG A 12 -7.03 -6.50 -2.52
C ARG A 12 -6.39 -5.84 -1.31
N ILE A 13 -5.22 -5.22 -1.47
CA ILE A 13 -4.56 -4.46 -0.41
C ILE A 13 -5.43 -3.28 -0.02
N ASP A 14 -5.96 -2.51 -0.97
CA ASP A 14 -6.88 -1.40 -0.72
C ASP A 14 -8.07 -1.83 0.13
N ALA A 15 -8.72 -2.95 -0.25
CA ALA A 15 -9.85 -3.50 0.51
C ALA A 15 -9.47 -3.92 1.94
N LEU A 16 -8.29 -4.52 2.13
CA LEU A 16 -7.80 -4.93 3.46
C LEU A 16 -7.43 -3.73 4.33
N LEU A 17 -6.88 -2.67 3.74
CA LEU A 17 -6.57 -1.43 4.45
C LEU A 17 -7.87 -0.77 4.93
N VAL A 18 -8.88 -0.68 4.07
CA VAL A 18 -10.21 -0.16 4.44
C VAL A 18 -10.85 -1.00 5.55
N ASP A 19 -10.81 -2.33 5.46
CA ASP A 19 -11.33 -3.25 6.48
C ASP A 19 -10.59 -3.08 7.83
N ALA A 20 -9.29 -2.81 7.79
CA ALA A 20 -8.48 -2.48 8.95
C ALA A 20 -8.67 -1.04 9.48
N GLY A 21 -9.55 -0.24 8.85
CA GLY A 21 -9.89 1.12 9.28
C GLY A 21 -8.94 2.21 8.81
N TRP A 22 -8.10 1.95 7.80
CA TRP A 22 -7.31 2.99 7.15
C TRP A 22 -8.17 3.81 6.19
N ASP A 23 -7.93 5.11 6.14
CA ASP A 23 -8.55 6.00 5.16
C ASP A 23 -7.60 6.18 3.97
N LEU A 24 -7.96 5.59 2.82
CA LEU A 24 -7.15 5.68 1.60
C LEU A 24 -7.15 7.09 0.97
N ALA A 25 -8.09 7.95 1.36
CA ALA A 25 -8.11 9.35 0.93
C ALA A 25 -7.29 10.25 1.87
N ASP A 26 -6.82 9.74 3.01
CA ASP A 26 -5.87 10.43 3.87
C ASP A 26 -4.45 10.25 3.35
N GLU A 27 -4.03 11.18 2.50
CA GLU A 27 -2.68 11.26 1.92
C GLU A 27 -1.55 11.40 2.95
N SER A 28 -1.86 11.53 4.25
CA SER A 28 -0.85 11.53 5.32
C SER A 28 -0.65 10.15 5.96
N SER A 29 -1.66 9.28 5.93
CA SER A 29 -1.61 7.95 6.56
C SER A 29 -1.26 6.83 5.58
N VAL A 30 -1.63 6.97 4.30
CA VAL A 30 -1.29 6.02 3.24
C VAL A 30 -0.65 6.74 2.06
N LEU A 31 0.64 6.50 1.85
CA LEU A 31 1.39 7.04 0.72
C LEU A 31 1.47 5.99 -0.38
N PHE A 32 0.90 6.28 -1.54
CA PHE A 32 0.98 5.40 -2.72
C PHE A 32 2.27 5.65 -3.50
N GLU A 33 2.84 4.58 -4.06
CA GLU A 33 3.96 4.66 -5.01
C GLU A 33 5.14 5.51 -4.48
N HIS A 34 5.47 5.36 -3.20
CA HIS A 34 6.40 6.23 -2.49
C HIS A 34 7.87 5.82 -2.69
N THR A 35 8.71 6.79 -3.04
CA THR A 35 10.17 6.61 -3.17
C THR A 35 10.85 6.66 -1.81
N LEU A 36 11.53 5.57 -1.44
CA LEU A 36 12.29 5.44 -0.20
C LEU A 36 13.68 6.13 -0.30
N PRO A 37 14.35 6.40 0.84
CA PRO A 37 15.65 7.07 0.85
C PRO A 37 16.77 6.35 0.07
N ASP A 38 16.65 5.04 -0.11
CA ASP A 38 17.58 4.22 -0.89
C ASP A 38 17.33 4.25 -2.40
N GLY A 39 16.31 5.01 -2.84
CA GLY A 39 15.92 5.15 -4.25
C GLY A 39 15.00 4.04 -4.76
N THR A 40 14.61 3.08 -3.93
CA THR A 40 13.58 2.09 -4.28
C THR A 40 12.19 2.70 -4.14
N GLN A 41 11.19 2.10 -4.78
CA GLN A 41 9.79 2.53 -4.72
C GLN A 41 8.96 1.42 -4.08
N ALA A 42 8.14 1.79 -3.09
CA ALA A 42 7.15 0.91 -2.48
C ALA A 42 5.75 1.21 -3.05
N ASP A 43 4.93 0.18 -3.24
CA ASP A 43 3.54 0.37 -3.68
C ASP A 43 2.73 1.17 -2.66
N TYR A 44 2.95 0.93 -1.36
CA TYR A 44 2.35 1.68 -0.27
C TYR A 44 3.36 1.90 0.85
N VAL A 45 3.32 3.06 1.49
CA VAL A 45 3.92 3.30 2.80
C VAL A 45 2.81 3.72 3.75
N LEU A 46 2.67 2.96 4.84
CA LEU A 46 1.75 3.26 5.93
C LEU A 46 2.44 4.12 6.97
N CYS A 47 1.76 5.17 7.40
CA CYS A 47 2.26 6.13 8.37
C CYS A 47 1.42 6.12 9.65
N ASP A 48 2.03 6.49 10.78
CA ASP A 48 1.28 6.75 12.00
C ASP A 48 0.46 8.05 11.91
N ARG A 49 -0.30 8.37 12.96
CA ARG A 49 -1.12 9.60 13.03
C ARG A 49 -0.31 10.91 12.96
N GLN A 50 1.01 10.84 13.05
CA GLN A 50 1.91 11.99 12.94
C GLN A 50 2.61 12.02 11.57
N GLY A 51 2.22 11.15 10.64
CA GLY A 51 2.81 11.04 9.30
C GLY A 51 4.16 10.33 9.28
N ARG A 52 4.52 9.58 10.33
CA ARG A 52 5.81 8.88 10.38
C ARG A 52 5.70 7.50 9.73
N PRO A 53 6.60 7.12 8.81
CA PRO A 53 6.57 5.79 8.18
C PRO A 53 6.65 4.66 9.20
N MET A 54 5.76 3.69 9.10
CA MET A 54 5.70 2.50 9.95
C MET A 54 5.96 1.20 9.17
N ALA A 55 5.43 1.09 7.96
CA ALA A 55 5.55 -0.12 7.14
C ALA A 55 5.48 0.22 5.65
N ALA A 56 6.14 -0.59 4.83
CA ALA A 56 5.96 -0.59 3.38
C ALA A 56 5.21 -1.88 2.97
N LEU A 57 4.25 -1.75 2.06
CA LEU A 57 3.53 -2.89 1.48
C LEU A 57 3.82 -2.95 -0.02
N GLU A 58 3.95 -4.18 -0.51
CA GLU A 58 4.26 -4.44 -1.91
C GLU A 58 3.26 -5.44 -2.50
N ALA A 59 2.61 -5.04 -3.59
CA ALA A 59 1.64 -5.87 -4.28
C ALA A 59 2.37 -6.88 -5.17
N LYS A 60 2.10 -8.17 -4.94
CA LYS A 60 2.67 -9.26 -5.73
C LYS A 60 1.58 -10.14 -6.32
N ARG A 61 1.89 -10.79 -7.45
CA ARG A 61 1.01 -11.81 -8.03
C ARG A 61 0.86 -12.95 -7.03
N ALA A 62 -0.38 -13.29 -6.70
CA ALA A 62 -0.67 -14.46 -5.90
C ALA A 62 -0.48 -15.72 -6.77
N SER A 63 0.27 -16.69 -6.25
CA SER A 63 0.42 -18.02 -6.83
C SER A 63 -0.86 -18.85 -6.81
#